data_AF-A0AAV7RIS8-F1
#
_entry.id   AF-A0AAV7RIS8-F1
#
_cell.length_a   1.000
_cell.length_b   1.000
_cell.length_c   1.000
_cell.angle_alpha   90.00
_cell.angle_beta   90.00
_cell.angle_gamma   90.00
#
_symmetry.space_group_name_H-M   'P 1'
#
loop_
_entity.id
_entity.type
_entity.pdbx_description
1 polymer ?
#
loop_
_entity_poly.entity_id
_entity_poly.type
_entity_poly.pdbx_seq_one_letter_code
_entity_poly.pdbx_strand_id
1 'polypeptide(L)'
;MFPRVASMCLHCAHHDVTFLHMLWECLPLVPIRVQVMEHVAEILEVPLTPDPLLFLLGITEHTKDTKHYLKLTDLQMALFNRLRAVSWKVAQSLEISCWLQVVLKLATVESDAISCDLRTQGEEEASTLWDFYVI
;
A
#
# COMPACT_ATOMS: atom_id res chain seq x y z
N MET A 1 13.60 14.42 27.23
CA MET A 1 14.01 13.02 26.99
C MET A 1 12.77 12.24 26.65
N PHE A 2 12.61 11.79 25.40
CA PHE A 2 11.53 10.85 25.08
C PHE A 2 11.84 9.51 25.77
N PRO A 3 10.87 8.89 26.47
CA PRO A 3 11.12 7.63 27.14
C PRO A 3 11.53 6.59 26.08
N ARG A 4 12.68 5.94 26.30
CA ARG A 4 13.12 4.77 25.53
C ARG A 4 12.18 3.61 25.86
N VAL A 5 11.00 3.61 25.25
CA VAL A 5 10.14 2.43 25.26
C VAL A 5 10.95 1.33 24.62
N ALA A 6 11.22 0.25 25.37
CA ALA A 6 11.96 -0.90 24.86
C ALA A 6 11.36 -1.33 23.51
N SER A 7 12.10 -1.12 22.43
CA SER A 7 11.66 -1.40 21.06
C SER A 7 11.93 -2.87 20.77
N MET A 8 11.25 -3.76 21.50
CA MET A 8 11.32 -5.19 21.23
C MET A 8 10.32 -5.55 20.12
N CYS A 9 10.74 -6.33 19.14
CA CYS A 9 9.86 -6.83 18.09
C CYS A 9 8.97 -7.91 18.70
N LEU A 10 7.64 -7.79 18.58
CA LEU A 10 6.73 -8.81 19.10
C LEU A 10 6.69 -10.09 18.25
N HIS A 11 7.22 -10.05 17.02
CA HIS A 11 7.25 -11.21 16.13
C HIS A 11 8.52 -12.04 16.29
N CYS A 12 9.68 -11.41 16.49
CA CYS A 12 10.98 -12.11 16.56
C CYS A 12 11.75 -11.89 17.86
N ALA A 13 11.19 -11.14 18.82
CA ALA A 13 11.82 -10.78 20.09
C ALA A 13 13.17 -10.03 19.98
N HIS A 14 13.51 -9.51 18.79
CA HIS A 14 14.71 -8.71 18.60
C HIS A 14 14.60 -7.40 19.39
N HIS A 15 15.69 -7.00 20.05
CA HIS A 15 15.79 -5.76 20.81
C HIS A 15 16.30 -4.63 19.90
N ASP A 16 16.12 -3.37 20.29
CA ASP A 16 16.56 -2.21 19.49
C ASP A 16 15.98 -2.16 18.07
N VAL A 17 14.70 -2.54 17.93
CA VAL A 17 13.98 -2.51 16.66
C VAL A 17 14.04 -1.16 15.97
N THR A 18 14.56 -1.17 14.75
CA THR A 18 14.53 -0.04 13.82
C THR A 18 13.29 -0.11 12.92
N PHE A 19 13.02 0.99 12.21
CA PHE A 19 12.01 0.98 11.16
C PHE A 19 12.35 -0.02 10.04
N LEU A 20 13.63 -0.14 9.69
CA LEU A 20 14.11 -1.09 8.69
C LEU A 20 13.89 -2.54 9.13
N HIS A 21 14.10 -2.84 10.42
CA HIS A 21 13.77 -4.14 10.97
C HIS A 21 12.29 -4.47 10.76
N MET A 22 11.43 -3.50 11.07
CA MET A 22 9.98 -3.66 10.94
C MET A 22 9.48 -3.79 9.50
N LEU A 23 10.18 -3.24 8.52
CA LEU A 23 9.80 -3.30 7.11
C LEU A 23 10.52 -4.40 6.32
N TRP A 24 11.71 -4.84 6.73
CA TRP A 24 12.50 -5.75 5.90
C TRP A 24 13.16 -6.90 6.66
N GLU A 25 13.83 -6.63 7.78
CA GLU A 25 14.74 -7.61 8.39
C GLU A 25 14.05 -8.66 9.26
N CYS A 26 12.83 -8.37 9.75
CA CYS A 26 12.10 -9.29 10.62
C CYS A 26 11.73 -10.60 9.88
N LEU A 27 12.47 -11.69 10.16
CA LEU A 27 12.33 -12.99 9.51
C LEU A 27 10.92 -13.60 9.60
N PRO A 28 10.20 -13.54 10.73
CA PRO A 28 8.81 -14.01 10.81
C PRO A 28 7.85 -13.34 9.83
N LEU A 29 8.21 -12.17 9.29
CA LEU A 29 7.40 -11.43 8.31
C LEU A 29 7.80 -11.73 6.86
N VAL A 30 8.82 -12.56 6.62
CA VAL A 30 9.21 -13.01 5.27
C VAL A 30 8.06 -13.70 4.54
N PRO A 31 7.30 -14.65 5.15
CA PRO A 31 6.28 -15.39 4.42
C PRO A 31 5.17 -14.50 3.84
N ILE A 32 4.65 -13.57 4.66
CA ILE A 32 3.60 -12.65 4.22
C ILE A 32 4.11 -11.69 3.13
N ARG A 33 5.36 -11.23 3.22
CA ARG A 33 5.97 -10.43 2.16
C ARG A 33 6.03 -11.18 0.84
N VAL A 34 6.44 -12.45 0.88
CA VAL A 34 6.49 -13.29 -0.34
C VAL A 34 5.09 -13.45 -0.93
N GLN A 35 4.08 -13.73 -0.11
CA GLN A 35 2.69 -13.85 -0.58
C GLN A 35 2.16 -12.57 -1.22
N VAL A 36 2.45 -11.40 -0.64
CA VAL A 36 2.08 -10.10 -1.23
C VAL A 36 2.77 -9.92 -2.57
N MET A 37 4.07 -10.21 -2.66
CA MET A 37 4.82 -10.10 -3.92
C MET A 37 4.29 -11.05 -5.00
N GLU A 38 3.95 -12.29 -4.63
CA GLU A 38 3.33 -13.27 -5.53
C GLU A 38 1.98 -12.76 -6.05
N HIS A 39 1.11 -12.24 -5.16
CA HIS A 39 -0.18 -11.67 -5.58
C HIS A 39 -0.01 -10.46 -6.50
N VAL A 40 0.94 -9.57 -6.23
CA VAL A 40 1.21 -8.42 -7.10
C VAL A 40 1.77 -8.89 -8.44
N ALA A 41 2.67 -9.88 -8.45
CA ALA A 41 3.19 -10.46 -9.68
C ALA A 41 2.09 -11.08 -10.55
N GLU A 42 1.14 -11.79 -9.93
CA GLU A 42 -0.04 -12.37 -10.60
C GLU A 42 -0.94 -11.28 -11.21
N ILE A 43 -1.27 -10.23 -10.45
CA ILE A 43 -2.13 -9.12 -10.92
C ILE A 43 -1.50 -8.38 -12.10
N LEU A 44 -0.18 -8.18 -12.05
CA LEU A 44 0.55 -7.42 -13.07
C LEU A 44 1.00 -8.29 -14.25
N GLU A 45 0.91 -9.61 -14.14
CA GLU A 45 1.46 -10.58 -15.09
C GLU A 45 2.98 -10.38 -15.33
N VAL A 46 3.70 -9.91 -14.29
CA VAL A 46 5.14 -9.61 -14.34
C VAL A 46 5.84 -10.41 -13.23
N PRO A 47 6.95 -11.10 -13.53
CA PRO A 47 7.72 -11.76 -12.49
C PRO A 47 8.32 -10.73 -11.54
N LEU A 48 7.96 -10.80 -10.26
CA LEU A 48 8.57 -9.98 -9.20
C LEU A 48 9.37 -10.87 -8.26
N THR A 49 10.60 -10.47 -8.01
CA THR A 49 11.44 -11.09 -6.98
C THR A 49 11.35 -10.28 -5.68
N PRO A 50 11.39 -10.92 -4.50
CA PRO A 50 11.47 -10.20 -3.23
C PRO A 50 12.82 -9.45 -3.12
N ASP A 51 12.83 -8.19 -3.52
CA ASP A 51 13.99 -7.29 -3.46
C ASP A 51 13.70 -6.17 -2.44
N PRO A 52 14.61 -5.87 -1.49
CA PRO A 52 14.48 -4.74 -0.58
C PRO A 52 14.29 -3.41 -1.31
N LEU A 53 14.94 -3.18 -2.45
CA LEU A 53 14.81 -1.92 -3.19
C LEU A 53 13.41 -1.78 -3.79
N LEU A 54 12.89 -2.84 -4.38
CA LEU A 54 11.52 -2.88 -4.86
C LEU A 54 10.51 -2.69 -3.73
N PHE A 55 10.72 -3.39 -2.62
CA PHE A 55 9.77 -3.43 -1.52
C PHE A 55 9.75 -2.15 -0.67
N LEU A 56 10.91 -1.53 -0.45
CA LEU A 56 11.05 -0.32 0.37
C LEU A 56 10.93 0.95 -0.46
N LEU A 57 11.42 0.93 -1.70
CA LEU A 57 11.61 2.12 -2.53
C LEU A 57 10.86 2.07 -3.87
N GLY A 58 10.21 0.95 -4.21
CA GLY A 58 9.52 0.81 -5.51
C GLY A 58 10.47 0.66 -6.71
N ILE A 59 11.77 0.47 -6.46
CA ILE A 59 12.78 0.44 -7.51
C ILE A 59 12.86 -0.99 -8.08
N THR A 60 12.58 -1.16 -9.36
CA THR A 60 12.76 -2.44 -10.09
C THR A 60 13.61 -2.24 -11.34
N GLU A 61 14.55 -3.16 -11.56
CA GLU A 61 15.41 -3.16 -12.75
C GLU A 61 14.70 -3.76 -13.98
N HIS A 62 13.54 -4.40 -13.80
CA HIS A 62 12.94 -5.28 -14.81
C HIS A 62 11.90 -4.65 -15.74
N THR A 63 11.54 -3.39 -15.58
CA THR A 63 10.45 -2.84 -16.40
C THR A 63 10.95 -2.25 -17.71
N LYS A 64 10.98 -3.10 -18.75
CA LYS A 64 10.88 -2.61 -20.14
C LYS A 64 9.50 -2.03 -20.47
N ASP A 65 8.48 -2.17 -19.61
CA ASP A 65 7.11 -1.78 -19.93
C ASP A 65 6.43 -0.83 -18.92
N THR A 66 5.84 0.23 -19.52
CA THR A 66 4.92 1.27 -19.04
C THR A 66 4.95 1.74 -17.57
N LYS A 67 5.17 3.05 -17.40
CA LYS A 67 5.06 3.88 -16.16
C LYS A 67 3.87 3.55 -15.22
N HIS A 68 2.81 2.92 -15.73
CA HIS A 68 1.63 2.51 -14.98
C HIS A 68 1.89 1.30 -14.07
N TYR A 69 2.67 0.30 -14.54
CA TYR A 69 3.03 -0.87 -13.73
C TYR A 69 3.90 -0.50 -12.54
N LEU A 70 4.85 0.42 -12.74
CA LEU A 70 5.70 0.95 -11.67
C LEU A 70 4.84 1.60 -10.58
N LYS A 71 3.95 2.53 -10.97
CA LYS A 71 3.05 3.21 -10.03
C LYS A 71 2.15 2.23 -9.26
N LEU A 72 1.65 1.19 -9.92
CA LEU A 72 0.79 0.21 -9.28
C LEU A 72 1.58 -0.64 -8.30
N THR A 73 2.78 -1.10 -8.68
CA THR A 73 3.70 -1.80 -7.77
C THR A 73 4.04 -0.94 -6.55
N ASP A 74 4.43 0.33 -6.76
CA ASP A 74 4.75 1.29 -5.70
C ASP A 74 3.59 1.46 -4.72
N LEU A 75 2.37 1.58 -5.24
CA LEU A 75 1.16 1.69 -4.44
C LEU A 75 0.96 0.43 -3.58
N GLN A 76 1.07 -0.75 -4.17
CA GLN A 76 0.89 -2.02 -3.46
C GLN A 76 1.93 -2.20 -2.34
N MET A 77 3.19 -1.87 -2.61
CA MET A 77 4.27 -1.91 -1.62
C MET A 77 4.05 -0.88 -0.50
N ALA A 78 3.64 0.34 -0.85
CA ALA A 78 3.31 1.38 0.13
C ALA A 78 2.16 0.97 1.06
N LEU A 79 1.11 0.33 0.52
CA LEU A 79 -0.01 -0.16 1.31
C LEU A 79 0.41 -1.26 2.29
N PHE A 80 1.25 -2.18 1.83
CA PHE A 80 1.76 -3.23 2.70
C PHE A 80 2.72 -2.68 3.78
N ASN A 81 3.60 -1.74 3.44
CA ASN A 81 4.45 -1.05 4.40
C ASN A 81 3.64 -0.27 5.44
N ARG A 82 2.55 0.38 5.03
CA ARG A 82 1.61 1.02 5.95
C ARG A 82 0.97 0.01 6.89
N LEU A 83 0.45 -1.11 6.37
CA LEU A 83 -0.14 -2.18 7.18
C LEU A 83 0.86 -2.65 8.25
N ARG A 84 2.12 -2.88 7.88
CA ARG A 84 3.17 -3.28 8.83
C ARG A 84 3.47 -2.20 9.86
N ALA A 85 3.61 -0.95 9.43
CA ALA A 85 3.89 0.17 10.33
C ALA A 85 2.79 0.40 11.37
N VAL A 86 1.54 0.00 11.10
CA VAL A 86 0.44 0.09 12.10
C VAL A 86 0.26 -1.18 12.92
N SER A 87 0.65 -2.34 12.41
CA SER A 87 0.43 -3.65 13.04
C SER A 87 1.64 -4.22 13.78
N TRP A 88 2.80 -3.57 13.71
CA TRP A 88 4.06 -4.12 14.26
C TRP A 88 4.09 -4.41 15.76
N LYS A 89 3.20 -3.77 16.53
CA LYS A 89 3.03 -4.02 17.97
C LYS A 89 1.88 -5.00 18.26
N VAL A 90 1.41 -5.71 17.25
CA VAL A 90 0.40 -6.75 17.39
C VAL A 90 1.11 -8.08 17.22
N ALA A 91 1.08 -8.93 18.23
CA ALA A 91 1.76 -10.24 18.20
C ALA A 91 1.09 -11.25 17.24
N GLN A 92 -0.07 -10.90 16.68
CA GLN A 92 -0.79 -11.74 15.72
C GLN A 92 -0.02 -11.84 14.40
N SER A 93 -0.03 -13.01 13.79
CA SER A 93 0.53 -13.19 12.44
C SER A 93 -0.27 -12.36 11.45
N LEU A 94 0.44 -11.60 10.60
CA LEU A 94 -0.18 -10.92 9.48
C LEU A 94 -0.53 -11.94 8.40
N GLU A 95 -1.77 -11.90 7.95
CA GLU A 95 -2.27 -12.73 6.86
C GLU A 95 -2.45 -11.90 5.59
N ILE A 96 -2.42 -12.56 4.43
CA ILE A 96 -2.65 -11.90 3.13
C ILE A 96 -4.04 -11.24 3.06
N SER A 97 -5.02 -11.82 3.76
CA SER A 97 -6.37 -11.27 3.93
C SER A 97 -6.35 -9.85 4.51
N CYS A 98 -5.46 -9.55 5.46
CA CYS A 98 -5.31 -8.22 6.03
C CYS A 98 -4.83 -7.20 5.00
N TRP A 99 -3.88 -7.58 4.14
CA TRP A 99 -3.41 -6.73 3.06
C TRP A 99 -4.50 -6.51 2.01
N LEU A 100 -5.21 -7.56 1.58
CA LEU A 100 -6.33 -7.44 0.65
C LEU A 100 -7.42 -6.50 1.18
N GLN A 101 -7.74 -6.55 2.48
CA GLN A 101 -8.68 -5.61 3.10
C GLN A 101 -8.19 -4.15 3.03
N VAL A 102 -6.89 -3.91 3.20
CA VAL A 102 -6.32 -2.56 3.04
C VAL A 102 -6.42 -2.08 1.59
N VAL A 103 -6.14 -2.95 0.62
CA VAL A 103 -6.26 -2.66 -0.82
C VAL A 103 -7.71 -2.34 -1.17
N LEU A 104 -8.65 -3.20 -0.78
CA LEU A 104 -10.08 -3.01 -1.03
C LEU A 104 -10.61 -1.72 -0.41
N LYS A 105 -10.21 -1.43 0.83
CA LYS A 105 -10.62 -0.19 1.51
C LYS A 105 -10.10 1.05 0.80
N LEU A 106 -8.89 1.00 0.24
CA LEU A 106 -8.39 2.11 -0.57
C LEU A 106 -9.19 2.24 -1.87
N ALA A 107 -9.44 1.14 -2.57
CA ALA A 107 -10.23 1.14 -3.79
C ALA A 107 -11.64 1.69 -3.58
N THR A 108 -12.29 1.39 -2.44
CA THR A 108 -13.60 1.96 -2.10
C THR A 108 -13.52 3.46 -1.83
N VAL A 109 -12.50 3.95 -1.13
CA VAL A 109 -12.35 5.39 -0.84
C VAL A 109 -12.09 6.18 -2.12
N GLU A 110 -11.27 5.65 -3.03
CA GLU A 110 -11.02 6.25 -4.34
C GLU A 110 -12.29 6.23 -5.21
N SER A 111 -13.05 5.13 -5.21
CA SER A 111 -14.34 5.05 -5.90
C SER A 111 -15.33 6.10 -5.38
N ASP A 112 -15.42 6.25 -4.06
CA ASP A 112 -16.30 7.23 -3.43
C ASP A 112 -15.85 8.66 -3.77
N ALA A 113 -14.55 8.94 -3.75
CA ALA A 113 -13.99 10.24 -4.13
C ALA A 113 -14.27 10.59 -5.60
N ILE A 114 -14.05 9.64 -6.52
CA ILE A 114 -14.38 9.82 -7.95
C ILE A 114 -15.89 10.04 -8.13
N SER A 115 -16.74 9.33 -7.38
CA SER A 115 -18.18 9.53 -7.45
C SER A 115 -18.61 10.93 -6.98
N CYS A 116 -17.93 11.49 -5.96
CA CYS A 116 -18.15 12.85 -5.50
C CYS A 116 -17.66 13.90 -6.51
N ASP A 117 -16.51 13.68 -7.14
CA ASP A 117 -15.95 14.59 -8.15
C ASP A 117 -16.80 14.61 -9.43
N LEU A 118 -17.30 13.46 -9.88
CA LEU A 118 -18.21 13.39 -11.03
C LEU A 118 -19.56 14.07 -10.73
N ARG A 119 -20.04 14.00 -9.48
CA ARG A 119 -21.29 14.65 -9.09
C ARG A 119 -21.13 16.18 -9.03
N THR A 120 -20.00 16.67 -8.53
CA THR A 120 -19.71 18.10 -8.47
C THR A 120 -19.47 18.69 -9.85
N GLN A 121 -18.77 17.99 -10.75
CA GLN A 121 -18.66 18.39 -12.16
C GLN A 121 -20.01 18.42 -12.89
N GLY A 122 -20.85 17.41 -12.68
CA GLY A 122 -22.21 17.38 -13.25
C GLY A 122 -23.12 18.48 -12.71
N GLU A 123 -22.97 18.88 -11.45
CA GLU A 123 -23.70 20.00 -10.83
C GLU A 123 -23.21 21.37 -11.37
N GLU A 124 -21.91 21.54 -11.60
CA GLU A 124 -21.33 22.75 -12.23
C GLU A 124 -21.72 22.88 -13.73
N GLU A 125 -21.67 21.79 -14.49
CA GLU A 125 -22.13 21.77 -15.90
C GLU A 125 -23.65 22.01 -16.01
N ALA A 126 -24.44 21.48 -15.08
CA ALA A 126 -25.87 21.78 -15.01
C ALA A 126 -26.11 23.27 -14.68
N SER A 127 -25.42 23.84 -13.70
CA SER A 127 -25.54 25.25 -13.31
C SER A 127 -25.23 26.19 -14.48
N THR A 128 -24.14 25.92 -15.21
CA THR A 128 -23.77 26.72 -16.38
C THR A 128 -24.77 26.60 -17.53
N LEU A 129 -25.38 25.43 -17.74
CA LEU A 129 -26.48 25.29 -18.71
C LEU A 129 -27.72 26.09 -18.31
N TRP A 130 -28.09 26.12 -17.02
CA TRP A 130 -29.22 26.94 -16.55
C TRP A 130 -28.97 28.44 -16.74
N ASP A 131 -27.74 28.93 -16.55
CA ASP A 131 -27.38 30.33 -16.79
C ASP A 131 -27.43 30.72 -18.29
N PHE A 132 -27.30 29.76 -19.21
CA PHE A 132 -27.42 29.97 -20.65
C PHE A 132 -28.87 30.01 -21.16
N TYR A 133 -29.82 29.41 -20.43
CA TYR A 133 -31.24 29.36 -20.81
C TYR A 133 -32.10 30.44 -20.13
N VAL A 134 -31.51 31.28 -19.28
CA VAL A 134 -32.14 32.46 -18.65
C VAL A 134 -31.58 33.74 -19.28
N ILE A 135 -31.87 33.97 -20.56
CA ILE A 135 -31.76 35.26 -21.25
C ILE A 135 -33.00 35.49 -22.10
#